data_AF-A2ET99-F1
#
_entry.id   AF-A2ET99-F1
#
_cell.length_a   1.000
_cell.length_b   1.000
_cell.length_c   1.000
_cell.angle_alpha   90.00
_cell.angle_beta   90.00
_cell.angle_gamma   90.00
#
_symmetry.space_group_name_H-M   'P 1'
#
loop_
_entity.id
_entity.type
_entity.pdbx_description
1 polymer ?
#
loop_
_entity_poly.entity_id
_entity_poly.type
_entity_poly.pdbx_seq_one_letter_code
_entity_poly.pdbx_strand_id
1 'polypeptide(L)'
;MLTNNNEILDYLDDLIKKAETENANLKSQVGNQGATTNNSIPDKLNYRIGNSRYDRSIATNVDFAKLLQTLKQNQGDPDRVAFEYENRKVWVRNDQDVKFMIQQHFSRNDEFLKFIDTKDQEFNEISSLSLSAEAKPSADSIHVYFGLPKCDWFILLNLTPNLQYTAALSYLAKINPKQKSVQLLDSDGYAIQSPNQDAWEYFCADAIEGAKVGRYSTIISE
;
A
#
# COMPACT_ATOMS: atom_id res chain seq x y z
N MET A 1 -22.29 3.54 -62.70
CA MET A 1 -22.08 2.67 -61.52
C MET A 1 -21.66 3.57 -60.36
N LEU A 2 -22.60 3.85 -59.45
CA LEU A 2 -22.44 4.74 -58.28
C LEU A 2 -23.02 3.97 -57.09
N THR A 3 -22.36 2.88 -56.72
CA THR A 3 -22.75 2.00 -55.61
C THR A 3 -21.45 1.42 -55.05
N ASN A 4 -20.78 2.17 -54.18
CA ASN A 4 -19.67 1.63 -53.37
C ASN A 4 -19.26 2.52 -52.20
N ASN A 5 -19.51 3.85 -52.20
CA ASN A 5 -19.06 4.69 -51.08
C ASN A 5 -20.01 4.69 -49.87
N ASN A 6 -21.33 4.61 -50.08
CA ASN A 6 -22.29 4.63 -48.97
C ASN A 6 -22.26 3.32 -48.17
N GLU A 7 -22.13 2.18 -48.85
CA GLU A 7 -22.05 0.86 -48.21
C GLU A 7 -20.77 0.71 -47.36
N ILE A 8 -19.66 1.34 -47.78
CA ILE A 8 -18.41 1.36 -47.01
C ILE A 8 -18.55 2.22 -45.75
N LEU A 9 -19.25 3.35 -45.83
CA LEU A 9 -19.49 4.22 -44.67
C LEU A 9 -20.43 3.55 -43.66
N ASP A 10 -21.50 2.93 -44.14
CA ASP A 10 -22.44 2.20 -43.28
C ASP A 10 -21.74 1.01 -42.58
N TYR A 11 -20.82 0.32 -43.27
CA TYR A 11 -20.01 -0.75 -42.69
C TYR A 11 -19.01 -0.26 -41.63
N LEU A 12 -18.41 0.92 -41.83
CA LEU A 12 -17.51 1.52 -40.84
C LEU A 12 -18.25 1.97 -39.59
N ASP A 13 -19.45 2.54 -39.75
CA ASP A 13 -20.30 2.94 -38.62
C ASP A 13 -20.76 1.73 -37.78
N ASP A 14 -21.06 0.61 -38.44
CA ASP A 14 -21.40 -0.65 -37.74
C ASP A 14 -20.21 -1.22 -36.98
N LEU A 15 -19.00 -1.14 -37.54
CA LEU A 15 -17.77 -1.56 -36.85
C LEU A 15 -17.47 -0.69 -35.62
N ILE A 16 -17.68 0.63 -35.71
CA ILE A 16 -17.48 1.55 -34.58
C ILE A 16 -18.48 1.24 -33.46
N LYS A 17 -19.77 1.09 -33.79
CA LYS A 17 -20.79 0.73 -32.79
C LYS A 17 -20.50 -0.61 -32.11
N LYS A 18 -20.01 -1.58 -32.88
CA LYS A 18 -19.63 -2.89 -32.34
C LYS A 18 -18.45 -2.77 -31.38
N ALA A 19 -17.42 -2.00 -31.75
CA ALA A 19 -16.27 -1.74 -30.89
C ALA A 19 -16.67 -0.97 -29.61
N GLU A 20 -17.56 0.02 -29.70
CA GLU A 20 -18.08 0.75 -28.55
C GLU A 20 -18.88 -0.16 -27.61
N THR A 21 -19.70 -1.06 -28.18
CA THR A 21 -20.48 -2.04 -27.42
C THR A 21 -19.57 -3.07 -26.74
N GLU A 22 -18.55 -3.57 -27.44
CA GLU A 22 -17.55 -4.48 -26.87
C GLU A 22 -16.74 -3.80 -25.76
N ASN A 23 -16.38 -2.52 -25.92
CA ASN A 23 -15.66 -1.74 -24.91
C ASN A 23 -16.55 -1.46 -23.68
N ALA A 24 -17.84 -1.16 -23.88
CA ALA A 24 -18.81 -1.03 -22.79
C ALA A 24 -19.01 -2.36 -22.03
N ASN A 25 -19.08 -3.47 -22.76
CA ASN A 25 -19.19 -4.80 -22.18
C ASN A 25 -17.92 -5.18 -21.40
N LEU A 26 -16.73 -4.91 -21.95
CA LEU A 26 -15.47 -5.11 -21.26
C LEU A 26 -15.37 -4.27 -19.98
N LYS A 27 -15.76 -2.99 -20.03
CA LYS A 27 -15.86 -2.14 -18.82
C LYS A 27 -16.83 -2.71 -17.79
N SER A 28 -17.97 -3.24 -18.22
CA SER A 28 -18.94 -3.87 -17.30
C SER A 28 -18.42 -5.18 -16.70
N GLN A 29 -17.66 -5.97 -17.47
CA GLN A 29 -17.06 -7.23 -17.00
C GLN A 29 -15.89 -6.96 -16.05
N VAL A 30 -15.05 -5.96 -16.32
CA VAL A 30 -13.98 -5.51 -15.42
C VAL A 30 -14.58 -4.91 -14.14
N GLY A 31 -15.66 -4.13 -14.25
CA GLY A 31 -16.38 -3.59 -13.08
C GLY A 31 -17.01 -4.67 -12.19
N ASN A 32 -17.46 -5.79 -12.78
CA ASN A 32 -18.02 -6.92 -12.03
C ASN A 32 -16.96 -7.90 -11.51
N GLN A 33 -15.80 -8.02 -12.15
CA GLN A 33 -14.66 -8.79 -11.62
C GLN A 33 -13.87 -8.01 -10.55
N GLY A 34 -13.97 -6.68 -10.57
CA GLY A 34 -13.48 -5.78 -9.53
C GLY A 34 -14.41 -5.62 -8.32
N ALA A 35 -15.55 -6.34 -8.27
CA ALA A 35 -16.31 -6.50 -7.04
C ALA A 35 -15.53 -7.45 -6.12
N THR A 36 -14.45 -6.92 -5.55
CA THR A 36 -13.77 -7.48 -4.40
C THR A 36 -14.85 -7.89 -3.41
N THR A 37 -14.87 -9.16 -3.05
CA THR A 37 -15.62 -9.62 -1.89
C THR A 37 -15.32 -8.65 -0.76
N ASN A 38 -16.33 -7.89 -0.32
CA ASN A 38 -16.32 -7.24 0.99
C ASN A 38 -16.28 -8.36 2.03
N ASN A 39 -15.14 -9.05 2.14
CA ASN A 39 -14.85 -9.95 3.24
C ASN A 39 -14.87 -9.03 4.46
N SER A 40 -15.96 -9.06 5.21
CA SER A 40 -16.07 -8.28 6.43
C SER A 40 -14.87 -8.65 7.30
N ILE A 41 -14.04 -7.67 7.64
CA ILE A 41 -12.93 -7.87 8.57
C ILE A 41 -13.52 -8.49 9.84
N PRO A 42 -13.13 -9.72 10.23
CA PRO A 42 -13.61 -10.36 11.44
C PRO A 42 -13.38 -9.48 12.67
N ASP A 43 -14.15 -9.68 13.73
CA ASP A 43 -13.99 -8.89 14.97
C ASP A 43 -12.64 -9.14 15.68
N LYS A 44 -11.95 -10.23 15.33
CA LYS A 44 -10.69 -10.65 15.94
C LYS A 44 -9.68 -11.06 14.88
N LEU A 45 -8.42 -10.75 15.14
CA LEU A 45 -7.26 -11.14 14.35
C LEU A 45 -6.37 -12.05 15.21
N ASN A 46 -5.79 -13.08 14.60
CA ASN A 46 -4.81 -13.93 15.27
C ASN A 46 -3.40 -13.38 15.07
N TYR A 47 -2.59 -13.37 16.13
CA TYR A 47 -1.22 -12.88 16.05
C TYR A 47 -0.23 -13.74 16.82
N ARG A 48 1.01 -13.72 16.34
CA ARG A 48 2.19 -14.31 16.99
C ARG A 48 3.20 -13.23 17.33
N ILE A 49 4.07 -13.54 18.27
CA ILE A 49 5.15 -12.65 18.70
C ILE A 49 6.49 -13.38 18.58
N GLY A 50 7.42 -12.77 17.84
CA GLY A 50 8.76 -13.31 17.61
C GLY A 50 8.70 -14.75 17.07
N ASN A 51 9.41 -15.66 17.74
CA ASN A 51 9.44 -17.09 17.39
C ASN A 51 8.40 -17.93 18.17
N SER A 52 7.45 -17.29 18.85
CA SER A 52 6.37 -18.00 19.56
C SER A 52 5.54 -18.83 18.58
N ARG A 53 5.19 -20.06 18.98
CA ARG A 53 4.26 -20.94 18.25
C ARG A 53 2.81 -20.78 18.70
N TYR A 54 2.55 -19.94 19.70
CA TYR A 54 1.23 -19.75 20.27
C TYR A 54 0.50 -18.61 19.58
N ASP A 55 -0.66 -18.94 19.01
CA ASP A 55 -1.60 -17.96 18.49
C ASP A 55 -2.33 -17.25 19.64
N ARG A 56 -2.35 -15.93 19.54
CA ARG A 56 -3.10 -15.04 20.42
C ARG A 56 -4.11 -14.30 19.57
N SER A 57 -5.15 -13.73 20.19
CA SER A 57 -6.15 -12.97 19.45
C SER A 57 -6.32 -11.57 20.02
N ILE A 58 -6.51 -10.60 19.15
CA ILE A 58 -6.82 -9.21 19.50
C ILE A 58 -7.99 -8.71 18.66
N ALA A 59 -8.75 -7.76 19.18
CA ALA A 59 -9.86 -7.17 18.44
C ALA A 59 -9.34 -6.38 17.23
N THR A 60 -10.08 -6.38 16.12
CA THR A 60 -9.70 -5.64 14.90
C THR A 60 -10.01 -4.15 14.95
N ASN A 61 -10.80 -3.71 15.94
CA ASN A 61 -11.06 -2.30 16.23
C ASN A 61 -10.08 -1.71 17.27
N VAL A 62 -8.92 -2.35 17.45
CA VAL A 62 -7.91 -1.93 18.41
C VAL A 62 -7.21 -0.64 17.96
N ASP A 63 -6.98 0.27 18.91
CA ASP A 63 -6.14 1.46 18.70
C ASP A 63 -4.66 1.15 19.03
N PHE A 64 -3.75 2.04 18.65
CA PHE A 64 -2.32 1.86 18.85
C PHE A 64 -1.95 1.71 20.32
N ALA A 65 -2.57 2.49 21.21
CA ALA A 65 -2.28 2.44 22.65
C ALA A 65 -2.65 1.08 23.26
N LYS A 66 -3.82 0.55 22.92
CA LYS A 66 -4.28 -0.78 23.36
C LYS A 66 -3.48 -1.91 22.72
N LEU A 67 -3.10 -1.77 21.45
CA LEU A 67 -2.21 -2.72 20.78
C LEU A 67 -0.88 -2.80 21.52
N LEU A 68 -0.26 -1.65 21.78
CA LEU A 68 0.99 -1.54 22.54
C LEU A 68 0.86 -2.17 23.93
N GLN A 69 -0.20 -1.83 24.68
CA GLN A 69 -0.45 -2.42 26.00
C GLN A 69 -0.56 -3.95 25.94
N THR A 70 -1.28 -4.46 24.92
CA THR A 70 -1.45 -5.91 24.70
C THR A 70 -0.11 -6.58 24.42
N LEU A 71 0.74 -5.97 23.60
CA LEU A 71 2.07 -6.50 23.31
C LEU A 71 3.01 -6.39 24.53
N LYS A 72 2.90 -5.32 25.33
CA LYS A 72 3.70 -5.11 26.55
C LYS A 72 3.50 -6.19 27.61
N GLN A 73 2.26 -6.58 27.85
CA GLN A 73 1.92 -7.69 28.77
C GLN A 73 2.54 -9.03 28.35
N ASN A 74 2.95 -9.14 27.10
CA ASN A 74 3.19 -10.38 26.40
C ASN A 74 4.66 -10.59 25.99
N GLN A 75 5.45 -9.51 25.90
CA GLN A 75 6.81 -9.52 25.34
C GLN A 75 7.87 -8.80 26.21
N GLY A 76 7.47 -8.16 27.31
CA GLY A 76 8.38 -7.39 28.16
C GLY A 76 8.74 -6.04 27.54
N ASP A 77 8.03 -5.01 27.99
CA ASP A 77 8.19 -3.58 27.68
C ASP A 77 8.72 -3.18 26.26
N PRO A 78 8.07 -3.63 25.16
CA PRO A 78 8.30 -3.04 23.84
C PRO A 78 7.83 -1.59 23.83
N ASP A 79 8.74 -0.63 23.71
CA ASP A 79 8.40 0.78 23.44
C ASP A 79 8.02 1.03 21.98
N ARG A 80 8.15 0.02 21.13
CA ARG A 80 7.97 0.09 19.67
C ARG A 80 7.30 -1.20 19.19
N VAL A 81 6.54 -1.08 18.12
CA VAL A 81 5.76 -2.18 17.56
C VAL A 81 6.08 -2.33 16.09
N ALA A 82 6.39 -3.54 15.65
CA ALA A 82 6.58 -3.83 14.24
C ALA A 82 6.01 -5.20 13.90
N PHE A 83 5.57 -5.35 12.66
CA PHE A 83 5.10 -6.63 12.14
C PHE A 83 5.90 -7.05 10.90
N GLU A 84 5.90 -8.36 10.65
CA GLU A 84 6.53 -8.94 9.48
C GLU A 84 5.52 -8.99 8.32
N TYR A 85 5.97 -8.53 7.16
CA TYR A 85 5.21 -8.50 5.92
C TYR A 85 6.11 -8.91 4.75
N GLU A 86 5.91 -10.10 4.16
CA GLU A 86 6.72 -10.56 3.00
C GLU A 86 8.25 -10.47 3.21
N ASN A 87 8.72 -10.89 4.39
CA ASN A 87 10.11 -10.74 4.85
C ASN A 87 10.57 -9.29 5.12
N ARG A 88 9.66 -8.32 5.04
CA ARG A 88 9.88 -6.92 5.41
C ARG A 88 9.44 -6.70 6.86
N LYS A 89 10.06 -5.72 7.52
CA LYS A 89 9.76 -5.28 8.88
C LYS A 89 9.03 -3.95 8.81
N VAL A 90 7.75 -3.90 9.16
CA VAL A 90 6.95 -2.67 9.09
C VAL A 90 6.78 -2.09 10.47
N TRP A 91 7.25 -0.86 10.68
CA TRP A 91 7.11 -0.13 11.93
C TRP A 91 5.71 0.50 12.04
N VAL A 92 5.00 0.15 13.12
CA VAL A 92 3.68 0.69 13.49
C VAL A 92 3.87 1.84 14.48
N ARG A 93 3.36 3.02 14.15
CA ARG A 93 3.62 4.27 14.89
C ARG A 93 2.37 4.91 15.46
N ASN A 94 1.19 4.62 14.91
CA ASN A 94 -0.06 5.31 15.24
C ASN A 94 -1.30 4.45 14.87
N ASP A 95 -2.50 4.95 15.18
CA ASP A 95 -3.77 4.26 14.92
C ASP A 95 -4.03 4.00 13.42
N GLN A 96 -3.50 4.86 12.55
CA GLN A 96 -3.60 4.67 11.12
C GLN A 96 -2.76 3.45 10.72
N ASP A 97 -1.49 3.38 11.09
CA ASP A 97 -0.63 2.23 10.81
C ASP A 97 -1.27 0.90 11.29
N VAL A 98 -1.99 0.92 12.43
CA VAL A 98 -2.76 -0.24 12.92
C VAL A 98 -3.90 -0.62 11.99
N LYS A 99 -4.72 0.33 11.54
CA LYS A 99 -5.82 0.05 10.59
C LYS A 99 -5.30 -0.56 9.30
N PHE A 100 -4.18 -0.05 8.78
CA PHE A 100 -3.56 -0.50 7.55
C PHE A 100 -2.99 -1.92 7.69
N MET A 101 -2.26 -2.17 8.78
CA MET A 101 -1.78 -3.50 9.14
C MET A 101 -2.91 -4.54 9.19
N ILE A 102 -4.04 -4.19 9.81
CA ILE A 102 -5.21 -5.08 9.91
C ILE A 102 -5.82 -5.33 8.52
N GLN A 103 -6.04 -4.26 7.74
CA GLN A 103 -6.60 -4.37 6.40
C GLN A 103 -5.70 -5.23 5.48
N GLN A 104 -4.39 -5.05 5.57
CA GLN A 104 -3.41 -5.83 4.83
C GLN A 104 -3.40 -7.31 5.22
N HIS A 105 -3.49 -7.60 6.51
CA HIS A 105 -3.51 -8.98 7.01
C HIS A 105 -4.69 -9.76 6.39
N PHE A 106 -5.86 -9.15 6.36
CA PHE A 106 -7.06 -9.79 5.81
C PHE A 106 -7.11 -9.80 4.28
N SER A 107 -6.44 -8.86 3.58
CA SER A 107 -6.35 -8.91 2.11
C SER A 107 -5.58 -10.12 1.59
N ARG A 108 -4.66 -10.64 2.40
CA ARG A 108 -3.81 -11.80 2.07
C ARG A 108 -4.39 -13.13 2.51
N ASN A 109 -5.38 -13.10 3.39
CA ASN A 109 -5.88 -14.28 4.10
C ASN A 109 -4.75 -15.02 4.87
N ASP A 110 -3.83 -14.26 5.46
CA ASP A 110 -2.79 -14.83 6.32
C ASP A 110 -3.44 -15.43 7.59
N GLU A 111 -2.94 -16.56 8.07
CA GLU A 111 -3.51 -17.23 9.26
C GLU A 111 -3.29 -16.41 10.55
N PHE A 112 -2.14 -15.75 10.64
CA PHE A 112 -1.76 -14.91 11.77
C PHE A 112 -0.87 -13.75 11.34
N LEU A 113 -0.97 -12.64 12.06
CA LEU A 113 -0.05 -11.51 11.98
C LEU A 113 1.15 -11.75 12.90
N LYS A 114 2.38 -11.63 12.39
CA LYS A 114 3.58 -11.84 13.21
C LYS A 114 4.19 -10.50 13.65
N PHE A 115 4.14 -10.20 14.95
CA PHE A 115 4.89 -9.11 15.55
C PHE A 115 6.33 -9.52 15.80
N ILE A 116 7.27 -8.60 15.56
CA ILE A 116 8.71 -8.84 15.65
C ILE A 116 9.34 -7.93 16.72
N ASP A 117 10.52 -8.31 17.21
CA ASP A 117 11.29 -7.46 18.13
C ASP A 117 11.95 -6.30 17.37
N THR A 118 11.83 -5.09 17.92
CA THR A 118 12.36 -3.85 17.37
C THR A 118 13.74 -3.48 17.94
N LYS A 119 14.35 -4.33 18.78
CA LYS A 119 15.70 -4.12 19.35
C LYS A 119 16.85 -4.34 18.34
N ASP A 120 16.51 -4.51 17.06
CA ASP A 120 17.45 -4.73 15.97
C ASP A 120 18.31 -3.48 15.69
N GLN A 121 19.61 -3.65 15.41
CA GLN A 121 20.50 -2.55 15.01
C GLN A 121 19.99 -1.85 13.74
N GLU A 122 19.34 -2.60 12.86
CA GLU A 122 18.70 -2.14 11.63
C GLU A 122 17.58 -1.11 11.87
N PHE A 123 16.90 -1.18 13.03
CA PHE A 123 15.85 -0.22 13.37
C PHE A 123 16.40 1.21 13.55
N ASN A 124 17.69 1.35 13.90
CA ASN A 124 18.29 2.67 14.05
C ASN A 124 18.28 3.46 12.73
N GLU A 125 18.40 2.78 11.59
CA GLU A 125 18.37 3.45 10.28
C GLU A 125 16.97 4.02 9.98
N ILE A 126 15.92 3.21 10.11
CA ILE A 126 14.54 3.67 9.85
C ILE A 126 14.08 4.73 10.87
N SER A 127 14.56 4.64 12.11
CA SER A 127 14.25 5.65 13.14
C SER A 127 14.95 6.99 12.95
N SER A 128 15.96 7.06 12.06
CA SER A 128 16.67 8.30 11.73
C SER A 128 15.94 9.17 10.71
N LEU A 129 14.82 8.67 10.15
CA LEU A 129 13.98 9.43 9.23
C LEU A 129 13.34 10.64 9.92
N SER A 130 13.25 11.75 9.20
CA SER A 130 12.66 13.01 9.68
C SER A 130 11.13 12.98 9.52
N LEU A 131 10.47 12.16 10.35
CA LEU A 131 9.02 11.95 10.30
C LEU A 131 8.18 13.18 10.67
N SER A 132 8.78 14.22 11.26
CA SER A 132 8.11 15.50 11.48
C SER A 132 7.74 16.23 10.18
N ALA A 133 8.38 15.86 9.06
CA ALA A 133 8.07 16.38 7.73
C ALA A 133 6.93 15.61 7.05
N GLU A 134 6.45 14.51 7.64
CA GLU A 134 5.38 13.69 7.09
C GLU A 134 4.07 14.49 6.95
N ALA A 135 3.42 14.34 5.80
CA ALA A 135 2.11 14.92 5.56
C ALA A 135 1.09 14.33 6.55
N LYS A 136 0.25 15.20 7.13
CA LYS A 136 -0.84 14.72 7.97
C LYS A 136 -1.83 13.92 7.13
N PRO A 137 -2.36 12.80 7.64
CA PRO A 137 -3.36 12.03 6.92
C PRO A 137 -4.63 12.84 6.69
N SER A 138 -5.19 12.69 5.51
CA SER A 138 -6.46 13.25 5.06
C SER A 138 -7.27 12.14 4.36
N ALA A 139 -8.55 12.39 4.07
CA ALA A 139 -9.39 11.41 3.39
C ALA A 139 -8.84 11.02 1.99
N ASP A 140 -8.13 11.93 1.34
CA ASP A 140 -7.57 11.76 -0.01
C ASP A 140 -6.06 11.48 0.02
N SER A 141 -5.50 11.17 1.19
CA SER A 141 -4.08 10.85 1.30
C SER A 141 -3.75 9.57 0.55
N ILE A 142 -2.61 9.58 -0.14
CA ILE A 142 -2.09 8.38 -0.79
C ILE A 142 -1.21 7.68 0.24
N HIS A 143 -1.44 6.38 0.43
CA HIS A 143 -0.77 5.59 1.46
C HIS A 143 0.16 4.58 0.81
N VAL A 144 1.44 4.69 1.13
CA VAL A 144 2.48 3.87 0.51
C VAL A 144 3.42 3.32 1.57
N TYR A 145 4.03 2.18 1.29
CA TYR A 145 5.19 1.78 2.07
C TYR A 145 6.40 2.60 1.66
N PHE A 146 7.14 3.12 2.63
CA PHE A 146 8.43 3.76 2.40
C PHE A 146 9.52 2.94 3.09
N GLY A 147 10.44 2.40 2.29
CA GLY A 147 11.49 1.50 2.74
C GLY A 147 12.89 2.04 2.50
N LEU A 148 13.83 1.53 3.28
CA LEU A 148 15.26 1.74 3.09
C LEU A 148 15.90 0.42 2.61
N PRO A 149 16.71 0.42 1.53
CA PRO A 149 17.24 -0.81 0.93
C PRO A 149 18.24 -1.54 1.82
N LYS A 150 18.81 -0.88 2.83
CA LYS A 150 19.86 -1.44 3.69
C LYS A 150 19.36 -2.30 4.84
N CYS A 151 18.07 -2.23 5.18
CA CYS A 151 17.62 -2.74 6.47
C CYS A 151 16.25 -3.45 6.46
N ASP A 152 15.66 -3.73 5.30
CA ASP A 152 14.33 -4.37 5.16
C ASP A 152 13.22 -3.75 6.03
N TRP A 153 13.42 -2.53 6.51
CA TRP A 153 12.49 -1.79 7.36
C TRP A 153 11.68 -0.82 6.52
N PHE A 154 10.40 -0.77 6.83
CA PHE A 154 9.40 0.05 6.15
C PHE A 154 8.57 0.81 7.17
N ILE A 155 8.08 1.97 6.75
CA ILE A 155 7.03 2.71 7.42
C ILE A 155 5.87 2.86 6.46
N LEU A 156 4.66 2.99 6.99
CA LEU A 156 3.56 3.54 6.20
C LEU A 156 3.80 5.05 6.06
N LEU A 157 3.74 5.57 4.85
CA LEU A 157 3.93 6.99 4.57
C LEU A 157 2.70 7.57 3.90
N ASN A 158 2.30 8.75 4.37
CA ASN A 158 1.27 9.55 3.74
C ASN A 158 1.86 10.49 2.69
N LEU A 159 1.28 10.50 1.49
CA LEU A 159 1.55 11.50 0.47
C LEU A 159 0.33 12.41 0.29
N THR A 160 0.60 13.67 -0.04
CA THR A 160 -0.44 14.63 -0.44
C THR A 160 -1.03 14.21 -1.79
N PRO A 161 -2.36 14.29 -1.98
CA PRO A 161 -2.97 14.04 -3.29
C PRO A 161 -2.45 14.99 -4.35
N ASN A 162 -2.44 14.54 -5.62
CA ASN A 162 -2.05 15.32 -6.79
C ASN A 162 -0.61 15.89 -6.75
N LEU A 163 0.25 15.32 -5.91
CA LEU A 163 1.66 15.71 -5.84
C LEU A 163 2.35 15.37 -7.16
N GLN A 164 3.02 16.35 -7.78
CA GLN A 164 3.83 16.11 -8.98
C GLN A 164 5.10 15.33 -8.62
N TYR A 165 5.65 14.55 -9.54
CA TYR A 165 6.79 13.67 -9.28
C TYR A 165 8.01 14.41 -8.71
N THR A 166 8.35 15.57 -9.27
CA THR A 166 9.47 16.40 -8.78
C THR A 166 9.24 16.94 -7.36
N ALA A 167 8.00 17.29 -7.04
CA ALA A 167 7.60 17.70 -5.70
C ALA A 167 7.60 16.52 -4.72
N ALA A 168 7.24 15.32 -5.19
CA ALA A 168 7.33 14.08 -4.41
C ALA A 168 8.78 13.75 -4.05
N LEU A 169 9.72 13.82 -5.00
CA LEU A 169 11.15 13.65 -4.71
C LEU A 169 11.63 14.66 -3.66
N SER A 170 11.21 15.91 -3.77
CA SER A 170 11.57 16.96 -2.80
C SER A 170 10.96 16.71 -1.41
N TYR A 171 9.77 16.12 -1.36
CA TYR A 171 9.12 15.71 -0.11
C TYR A 171 9.84 14.53 0.54
N LEU A 172 10.14 13.48 -0.23
CA LEU A 172 10.85 12.30 0.25
C LEU A 172 12.27 12.66 0.74
N ALA A 173 12.95 13.58 0.06
CA ALA A 173 14.26 14.09 0.51
C ALA A 173 14.20 14.86 1.85
N LYS A 174 13.04 15.43 2.23
CA LYS A 174 12.86 16.01 3.57
C LYS A 174 12.73 14.94 4.66
N ILE A 175 12.18 13.78 4.30
CA ILE A 175 12.02 12.64 5.20
C ILE A 175 13.34 11.87 5.33
N ASN A 176 13.99 11.58 4.20
CA ASN A 176 15.30 10.96 4.12
C ASN A 176 16.29 11.86 3.36
N PRO A 177 17.02 12.76 4.04
CA PRO A 177 18.02 13.62 3.41
C PRO A 177 19.19 12.89 2.74
N LYS A 178 19.36 11.58 3.02
CA LYS A 178 20.40 10.74 2.40
C LYS A 178 19.95 10.11 1.08
N GLN A 179 18.68 10.30 0.69
CA GLN A 179 18.12 9.79 -0.56
C GLN A 179 18.87 10.35 -1.77
N LYS A 180 19.24 9.46 -2.68
CA LYS A 180 19.85 9.74 -3.99
C LYS A 180 18.89 9.40 -5.12
N SER A 181 18.18 8.28 -5.00
CA SER A 181 17.20 7.80 -5.97
C SER A 181 15.99 7.19 -5.25
N VAL A 182 14.91 7.00 -6.01
CA VAL A 182 13.75 6.24 -5.56
C VAL A 182 13.44 5.15 -6.58
N GLN A 183 13.09 3.98 -6.07
CA GLN A 183 12.45 2.93 -6.84
C GLN A 183 10.98 2.87 -6.45
N LEU A 184 10.11 2.82 -7.46
CA LEU A 184 8.67 2.67 -7.27
C LEU A 184 8.29 1.22 -7.57
N LEU A 185 7.60 0.59 -6.64
CA LEU A 185 6.97 -0.72 -6.82
C LEU A 185 5.47 -0.54 -6.74
N ASP A 186 4.73 -1.14 -7.66
CA ASP A 186 3.26 -1.20 -7.56
C ASP A 186 2.82 -2.09 -6.39
N SER A 187 1.50 -2.19 -6.20
CA SER A 187 0.86 -2.91 -5.12
C SER A 187 1.04 -4.44 -5.19
N ASP A 188 1.43 -4.96 -6.36
CA ASP A 188 1.80 -6.36 -6.57
C ASP A 188 3.33 -6.59 -6.42
N GLY A 189 4.10 -5.53 -6.17
CA GLY A 189 5.54 -5.56 -5.92
C GLY A 189 6.41 -5.49 -7.18
N TYR A 190 5.84 -5.19 -8.35
CA TYR A 190 6.59 -5.03 -9.58
C TYR A 190 7.24 -3.66 -9.68
N ALA A 191 8.51 -3.64 -10.07
CA ALA A 191 9.26 -2.41 -10.26
C ALA A 191 8.76 -1.64 -11.48
N ILE A 192 8.30 -0.42 -11.25
CA ILE A 192 7.89 0.52 -12.31
C ILE A 192 9.16 1.08 -12.95
N GLN A 193 9.34 0.80 -14.23
CA GLN A 193 10.51 1.23 -14.99
C GLN A 193 10.42 2.73 -15.31
N SER A 194 11.57 3.41 -15.33
CA SER A 194 11.71 4.81 -15.74
C SER A 194 10.79 5.78 -14.97
N PRO A 195 11.12 6.12 -13.72
CA PRO A 195 10.25 6.94 -12.88
C PRO A 195 10.22 8.38 -13.42
N ASN A 196 9.15 8.67 -14.17
CA ASN A 196 8.79 9.96 -14.73
C ASN A 196 7.40 10.38 -14.20
N GLN A 197 6.85 11.48 -14.72
CA GLN A 197 5.55 11.97 -14.26
C GLN A 197 4.41 10.96 -14.52
N ASP A 198 4.36 10.34 -15.69
CA ASP A 198 3.31 9.36 -16.04
C ASP A 198 3.39 8.11 -15.16
N ALA A 199 4.60 7.61 -14.91
CA ALA A 199 4.87 6.48 -14.02
C ALA A 199 4.47 6.80 -12.57
N TRP A 200 4.70 8.04 -12.13
CA TRP A 200 4.29 8.52 -10.82
C TRP A 200 2.76 8.61 -10.68
N GLU A 201 2.06 9.09 -11.72
CA GLU A 201 0.59 9.13 -11.74
C GLU A 201 -0.01 7.72 -11.70
N TYR A 202 0.55 6.78 -12.47
CA TYR A 202 0.19 5.36 -12.39
C TYR A 202 0.42 4.82 -10.98
N PHE A 203 1.60 5.03 -10.40
CA PHE A 203 1.93 4.61 -9.04
C PHE A 203 0.94 5.16 -8.00
N CYS A 204 0.60 6.44 -8.11
CA CYS A 204 -0.38 7.08 -7.22
C CYS A 204 -1.78 6.47 -7.37
N ALA A 205 -2.23 6.21 -8.59
CA ALA A 205 -3.52 5.58 -8.86
C ALA A 205 -3.58 4.15 -8.30
N ASP A 206 -2.52 3.36 -8.54
CA ASP A 206 -2.37 2.01 -8.00
C ASP A 206 -2.36 2.04 -6.45
N ALA A 207 -1.63 2.97 -5.84
CA ALA A 207 -1.61 3.10 -4.37
C ALA A 207 -2.99 3.44 -3.79
N ILE A 208 -3.78 4.28 -4.46
CA ILE A 208 -5.14 4.63 -4.04
C ILE A 208 -6.07 3.43 -4.15
N GLU A 209 -6.08 2.73 -5.29
CA GLU A 209 -6.97 1.58 -5.51
C GLU A 209 -6.55 0.37 -4.68
N GLY A 210 -5.26 0.07 -4.62
CA GLY A 210 -4.70 -0.99 -3.79
C GLY A 210 -5.04 -0.80 -2.32
N ALA A 211 -4.93 0.43 -1.80
CA ALA A 211 -5.22 0.71 -0.39
C ALA A 211 -6.67 0.39 -0.02
N LYS A 212 -7.64 0.43 -0.94
CA LYS A 212 -9.04 0.04 -0.66
C LYS A 212 -9.17 -1.46 -0.39
N VAL A 213 -8.28 -2.27 -0.96
CA VAL A 213 -8.27 -3.72 -0.83
C VAL A 213 -7.13 -4.23 0.05
N GLY A 214 -6.45 -3.34 0.79
CA GLY A 214 -5.35 -3.72 1.69
C GLY A 214 -4.08 -4.16 0.97
N ARG A 215 -3.82 -3.66 -0.24
CA ARG A 215 -2.53 -3.81 -0.95
C ARG A 215 -1.87 -2.43 -1.04
N TYR A 216 -0.56 -2.35 -0.88
CA TYR A 216 0.11 -1.07 -0.78
C TYR A 216 1.34 -1.03 -1.67
N SER A 217 1.37 -0.04 -2.56
CA SER A 217 2.52 0.29 -3.39
C SER A 217 3.68 0.74 -2.51
N THR A 218 4.91 0.55 -2.99
CA THR A 218 6.11 0.75 -2.19
C THR A 218 7.06 1.74 -2.87
N ILE A 219 7.64 2.64 -2.10
CA ILE A 219 8.76 3.49 -2.47
C ILE A 219 9.99 2.99 -1.71
N ILE A 220 11.04 2.64 -2.42
CA ILE A 220 12.35 2.33 -1.84
C ILE A 220 13.26 3.53 -2.07
N SER A 221 13.80 4.08 -0.98
CA SER A 221 14.71 5.23 -1.03
C SER A 221 16.16 4.76 -0.97
N GLU A 222 16.89 4.90 -2.08
CA GLU A 222 18.30 4.51 -2.23
C GLU A 222 19.28 5.64 -1.91
#